data_AF-A0A085NIX4-F1
#
_entry.id   AF-A0A085NIX4-F1
#
_cell.length_a   1.000
_cell.length_b   1.000
_cell.length_c   1.000
_cell.angle_alpha   90.00
_cell.angle_beta   90.00
_cell.angle_gamma   90.00
#
_symmetry.space_group_name_H-M   'P 1'
#
loop_
_entity.id
_entity.type
_entity.pdbx_description
1 polymer ?
#
loop_
_entity_poly.entity_id
_entity_poly.type
_entity_poly.pdbx_seq_one_letter_code
_entity_poly.pdbx_strand_id
1 'polypeptide(L)'
;MTIANLGDALDRLTVSVRNGVWRSLCPEAVEVPAILNPSTINEEIVALAKQAGFTEVDEQDVEEVLASHEQEVSEEELIQLHEERIRTDADHQSERPEGEAIREMETKHLREHLATIDSAAMLAERYGANFERARLFRAGLEDVSGAYNELYIRRLRQGRQLDITSFFKPSPSTAAVEEARQSSSTEADM
;
A
#
# COMPACT_ATOMS: atom_id res chain seq x y z
N MET A 1 -21.91 -21.68 -17.07
CA MET A 1 -22.19 -20.37 -17.69
C MET A 1 -22.59 -19.44 -16.57
N THR A 2 -21.90 -18.35 -16.23
CA THR A 2 -20.94 -17.50 -16.92
C THR A 2 -20.03 -16.92 -15.84
N ILE A 3 -18.71 -17.00 -16.00
CA ILE A 3 -17.82 -16.10 -15.24
C ILE A 3 -18.12 -14.73 -15.84
N ALA A 4 -18.94 -13.94 -15.16
CA ALA A 4 -19.15 -12.55 -15.55
C ALA A 4 -17.77 -11.90 -15.56
N ASN A 5 -17.38 -11.38 -16.72
CA ASN A 5 -16.17 -10.57 -16.87
C ASN A 5 -16.18 -9.53 -15.74
N LEU A 6 -15.06 -9.37 -15.04
CA LEU A 6 -14.92 -8.44 -13.93
C LEU A 6 -15.29 -7.01 -14.36
N GLY A 7 -15.08 -6.65 -15.64
CA GLY A 7 -15.56 -5.41 -16.23
C GLY A 7 -17.08 -5.27 -16.22
N ASP A 8 -17.82 -6.33 -16.58
CA ASP A 8 -19.30 -6.34 -16.57
C ASP A 8 -19.85 -6.26 -15.13
N ALA A 9 -19.10 -6.76 -14.14
CA ALA A 9 -19.42 -6.61 -12.73
C ALA A 9 -19.10 -5.20 -12.19
N LEU A 10 -18.01 -4.59 -12.67
CA LEU A 10 -17.58 -3.24 -12.31
C LEU A 10 -18.52 -2.18 -12.90
N ASP A 11 -19.01 -2.36 -14.12
CA ASP A 11 -19.98 -1.48 -14.76
C ASP A 11 -21.35 -1.48 -14.07
N ARG A 12 -21.70 -2.58 -13.39
CA ARG A 12 -22.90 -2.67 -12.56
C ARG A 12 -22.77 -1.90 -11.25
N LEU A 13 -21.56 -1.53 -10.83
CA LEU A 13 -21.37 -0.71 -9.65
C LEU A 13 -21.67 0.74 -9.99
N THR A 14 -22.59 1.34 -9.24
CA THR A 14 -22.86 2.76 -9.37
C THR A 14 -21.62 3.57 -8.98
N VAL A 15 -21.46 4.75 -9.58
CA VAL A 15 -20.38 5.69 -9.27
C VAL A 15 -20.34 5.99 -7.76
N SER A 16 -21.49 6.05 -7.09
CA SER A 16 -21.57 6.26 -5.64
C SER A 16 -21.00 5.11 -4.82
N VAL A 17 -21.22 3.86 -5.22
CA VAL A 17 -20.64 2.67 -4.55
C VAL A 17 -19.14 2.62 -4.79
N ARG A 18 -18.70 2.84 -6.03
CA ARG A 18 -17.26 2.90 -6.37
C ARG A 18 -16.55 4.00 -5.58
N ASN A 19 -17.10 5.21 -5.54
CA ASN A 19 -16.54 6.32 -4.78
C ASN A 19 -16.60 6.09 -3.26
N GLY A 20 -17.60 5.35 -2.76
CA GLY A 20 -17.69 4.95 -1.36
C GLY A 20 -16.56 4.00 -0.95
N VAL A 21 -16.27 3.00 -1.78
CA VAL A 21 -15.15 2.07 -1.59
C VAL A 21 -13.82 2.80 -1.66
N TRP A 22 -13.61 3.64 -2.68
CA TRP A 22 -12.40 4.45 -2.78
C TRP A 22 -12.23 5.40 -1.60
N ARG A 23 -13.30 5.98 -1.05
CA ARG A 23 -13.19 6.86 0.13
C ARG A 23 -12.74 6.09 1.37
N SER A 24 -13.08 4.81 1.46
CA SER A 24 -12.65 3.92 2.54
C SER A 24 -11.21 3.46 2.40
N LEU A 25 -10.73 3.26 1.16
CA LEU A 25 -9.38 2.75 0.88
C LEU A 25 -8.35 3.87 0.76
N CYS A 26 -8.72 4.98 0.13
CA CYS A 26 -7.88 6.14 -0.13
C CYS A 26 -8.75 7.42 -0.12
N PRO A 27 -9.11 7.93 1.08
CA PRO A 27 -9.97 9.11 1.21
C PRO A 27 -9.40 10.35 0.49
N GLU A 28 -8.08 10.51 0.51
CA GLU A 28 -7.33 11.59 -0.13
C GLU A 28 -7.49 11.63 -1.66
N ALA A 29 -7.72 10.47 -2.30
CA ALA A 29 -7.93 10.36 -3.74
C ALA A 29 -9.39 10.59 -4.18
N VAL A 30 -10.36 10.51 -3.25
CA VAL A 30 -11.79 10.74 -3.54
C VAL A 30 -12.23 12.14 -3.17
N GLU A 31 -11.61 12.72 -2.14
CA GLU A 31 -11.76 14.12 -1.79
C GLU A 31 -10.82 14.95 -2.67
N VAL A 32 -11.02 14.88 -3.98
CA VAL A 32 -10.37 15.81 -4.90
C VAL A 32 -10.98 17.19 -4.63
N PRO A 33 -10.22 18.14 -4.05
CA PRO A 33 -10.75 19.49 -3.87
C PRO A 33 -11.12 20.04 -5.26
N ALA A 34 -12.18 20.86 -5.34
CA ALA A 34 -12.62 21.55 -6.55
C ALA A 34 -11.57 22.53 -7.15
N ILE A 35 -10.33 22.44 -6.68
CA ILE A 35 -9.15 23.22 -7.03
C ILE A 35 -8.47 22.66 -8.27
N LEU A 36 -8.79 21.44 -8.72
CA LEU A 36 -8.20 20.88 -9.93
C LEU A 36 -8.84 21.45 -11.20
N ASN A 37 -8.72 22.76 -11.41
CA ASN A 37 -8.84 23.32 -12.75
C ASN A 37 -7.54 22.99 -13.48
N PRO A 38 -7.57 22.19 -14.56
CA PRO A 38 -6.35 21.78 -15.28
C PRO A 38 -5.46 22.97 -15.66
N SER A 39 -6.09 24.09 -16.02
CA SER A 39 -5.40 25.34 -16.34
C SER A 39 -4.60 25.91 -15.16
N THR A 40 -5.16 25.91 -13.94
CA THR A 40 -4.46 26.43 -12.75
C THR A 40 -3.33 25.51 -12.31
N ILE A 41 -3.48 24.20 -12.50
CA ILE A 41 -2.44 23.21 -12.20
C ILE A 41 -1.26 23.36 -13.17
N ASN A 42 -1.52 23.53 -14.47
CA ASN A 42 -0.45 23.67 -15.46
C ASN A 42 0.40 24.93 -15.20
N GLU A 43 -0.24 26.05 -14.85
CA GLU A 43 0.45 27.27 -14.44
C GLU A 43 1.36 27.04 -13.20
N GLU A 44 0.88 26.29 -12.21
CA GLU A 44 1.64 25.96 -11.00
C GLU A 44 2.83 25.03 -11.30
N ILE A 45 2.64 24.03 -12.17
CA ILE A 45 3.70 23.13 -12.63
C ILE A 45 4.81 23.94 -13.33
N VAL A 46 4.44 24.85 -14.23
CA VAL A 46 5.39 25.73 -14.93
C VAL A 46 6.14 26.63 -13.94
N ALA A 47 5.46 27.17 -12.93
CA ALA A 47 6.08 27.98 -11.89
C ALA A 47 7.11 27.18 -11.07
N LEU A 48 6.77 25.93 -10.69
CA LEU A 48 7.67 25.03 -9.98
C LEU A 48 8.87 24.62 -10.84
N ALA A 49 8.66 24.34 -12.12
CA ALA A 49 9.74 24.03 -13.07
C ALA A 49 10.75 25.19 -13.18
N LYS A 50 10.24 26.42 -13.30
CA LYS A 50 11.07 27.63 -13.33
C LYS A 50 11.82 27.84 -12.01
N GLN A 51 11.17 27.59 -10.87
CA GLN A 51 11.81 27.64 -9.56
C GLN A 51 12.93 26.60 -9.40
N ALA A 52 12.78 25.43 -10.01
CA ALA A 52 13.79 24.38 -10.04
C ALA A 52 14.92 24.62 -11.07
N GLY A 53 14.86 25.72 -11.84
CA GLY A 53 15.88 26.12 -12.81
C GLY A 53 15.58 25.74 -14.26
N PHE A 54 14.42 25.15 -14.55
CA PHE A 54 13.96 24.86 -15.91
C PHE A 54 13.23 26.08 -16.48
N THR A 55 14.00 26.99 -17.09
CA THR A 55 13.49 28.29 -17.56
C THR A 55 12.73 28.24 -18.88
N GLU A 56 12.93 27.18 -19.67
CA GLU A 56 12.34 27.01 -21.01
C GLU A 56 10.97 26.31 -20.98
N VAL A 57 10.55 25.77 -19.84
CA VAL A 57 9.27 25.05 -19.71
C VAL A 57 8.10 26.03 -19.75
N ASP A 58 7.15 25.76 -20.64
CA ASP A 58 5.87 26.46 -20.75
C ASP A 58 4.66 25.53 -20.59
N GLU A 59 3.45 26.10 -20.65
CA GLU A 59 2.21 25.36 -20.45
C GLU A 59 1.96 24.34 -21.57
N GLN A 60 2.47 24.60 -22.76
CA GLN A 60 2.31 23.72 -23.91
C GLN A 60 3.19 22.47 -23.77
N ASP A 61 4.38 22.61 -23.20
CA ASP A 61 5.23 21.47 -22.84
C ASP A 61 4.52 20.54 -21.83
N VAL A 62 3.82 21.12 -20.84
CA VAL A 62 3.05 20.35 -19.85
C VAL A 62 1.86 19.65 -20.51
N GLU A 63 1.14 20.35 -21.39
CA GLU A 63 0.01 19.78 -22.14
C GLU A 63 0.45 18.64 -23.07
N GLU A 64 1.60 18.77 -23.74
CA GLU A 64 2.19 17.72 -24.58
C GLU A 64 2.53 16.47 -23.77
N VAL A 65 3.15 16.64 -22.59
CA VAL A 65 3.48 15.52 -21.70
C VAL A 65 2.21 14.81 -21.22
N LEU A 66 1.19 15.56 -20.81
CA LEU A 66 -0.08 14.99 -20.39
C LEU A 66 -0.75 14.21 -21.54
N ALA A 67 -0.83 14.81 -22.73
CA ALA A 67 -1.41 14.18 -23.90
C ALA A 67 -0.65 12.91 -24.34
N SER A 68 0.69 12.88 -24.18
CA SER A 68 1.50 11.69 -24.49
C SER A 68 1.21 10.49 -23.57
N HIS A 69 0.61 10.73 -22.39
CA HIS A 69 0.28 9.72 -21.38
C HIS A 69 -1.24 9.53 -21.20
N GLU A 70 -2.07 10.07 -22.09
CA GLU A 70 -3.52 9.77 -22.13
C GLU A 70 -3.83 8.37 -22.68
N GLN A 71 -2.81 7.63 -23.12
CA GLN A 71 -2.98 6.25 -23.53
C GLN A 71 -3.37 5.41 -22.30
N GLU A 72 -4.61 4.91 -22.27
CA GLU A 72 -5.03 3.94 -21.28
C GLU A 72 -4.08 2.74 -21.31
N VAL A 73 -3.45 2.45 -20.17
CA VAL A 73 -2.57 1.27 -20.01
C VAL A 73 -3.37 0.03 -20.38
N SER A 74 -2.90 -0.72 -21.37
CA SER A 74 -3.64 -1.89 -21.85
C SER A 74 -3.65 -3.01 -20.80
N GLU A 75 -4.62 -3.92 -20.90
CA GLU A 75 -4.66 -5.10 -20.02
C GLU A 75 -3.36 -5.91 -20.11
N GLU A 76 -2.79 -6.02 -21.32
CA GLU A 76 -1.53 -6.71 -21.58
C GLU A 76 -0.32 -5.99 -20.95
N GLU A 77 -0.32 -4.66 -20.92
CA GLU A 77 0.72 -3.88 -20.23
C GLU A 77 0.62 -4.01 -18.72
N LEU A 78 -0.60 -4.04 -18.16
CA LEU A 78 -0.83 -4.31 -16.74
C LEU A 78 -0.34 -5.71 -16.33
N ILE A 79 -0.59 -6.72 -17.17
CA ILE A 79 -0.10 -8.09 -16.96
C ILE A 79 1.43 -8.09 -17.00
N GLN A 80 2.05 -7.43 -17.98
CA GLN A 80 3.51 -7.34 -18.08
C GLN A 80 4.15 -6.66 -16.86
N LEU A 81 3.59 -5.54 -16.39
CA LEU A 81 4.05 -4.85 -15.18
C LEU A 81 3.91 -5.74 -13.94
N HIS A 82 2.85 -6.54 -13.85
CA HIS A 82 2.67 -7.49 -12.77
C HIS A 82 3.70 -8.62 -12.82
N GLU A 83 3.96 -9.18 -14.00
CA GLU A 83 4.97 -10.21 -14.21
C GLU A 83 6.39 -9.70 -13.94
N GLU A 84 6.70 -8.46 -14.33
CA GLU A 84 7.96 -7.79 -14.01
C GLU A 84 8.14 -7.66 -12.49
N ARG A 85 7.09 -7.19 -11.79
CA ARG A 85 7.10 -7.12 -10.33
C ARG A 85 7.36 -8.49 -9.68
N ILE A 86 6.66 -9.53 -10.15
CA ILE A 86 6.87 -10.90 -9.65
C ILE A 86 8.31 -11.34 -9.89
N ARG A 87 8.88 -11.03 -11.06
CA ARG A 87 10.26 -11.36 -11.41
C ARG A 87 11.26 -10.64 -10.51
N THR A 88 11.09 -9.35 -10.26
CA THR A 88 11.93 -8.61 -9.31
C THR A 88 11.82 -9.17 -7.89
N ASP A 89 10.61 -9.51 -7.43
CA ASP A 89 10.39 -10.12 -6.12
C ASP A 89 11.02 -11.54 -6.02
N ALA A 90 11.11 -12.26 -7.14
CA ALA A 90 11.76 -13.56 -7.24
C ALA A 90 13.29 -13.45 -7.31
N ASP A 91 13.84 -12.45 -8.00
CA ASP A 91 15.28 -12.19 -8.05
C ASP A 91 15.81 -11.80 -6.67
N HIS A 92 15.04 -11.04 -5.88
CA HIS A 92 15.34 -10.78 -4.46
C HIS A 92 15.30 -12.03 -3.58
N GLN A 93 14.66 -13.12 -4.02
CA GLN A 93 14.69 -14.43 -3.35
C GLN A 93 15.79 -15.35 -3.91
N SER A 94 16.22 -15.15 -5.16
CA SER A 94 17.18 -15.97 -5.90
C SER A 94 18.65 -15.73 -5.53
N GLU A 95 18.99 -14.66 -4.81
CA GLU A 95 20.35 -14.48 -4.27
C GLU A 95 20.72 -15.49 -3.16
N ARG A 96 19.79 -16.39 -2.80
CA ARG A 96 19.95 -17.31 -1.69
C ARG A 96 20.22 -18.74 -2.16
N PRO A 97 21.27 -19.40 -1.64
CA PRO A 97 21.55 -20.80 -1.99
C PRO A 97 20.39 -21.72 -1.57
N GLU A 98 19.91 -22.54 -2.51
CA GLU A 98 18.89 -23.56 -2.28
C GLU A 98 19.36 -24.55 -1.20
N GLY A 99 18.61 -24.65 -0.10
CA GLY A 99 18.79 -25.72 0.91
C GLY A 99 19.04 -25.27 2.35
N GLU A 100 19.28 -23.97 2.62
CA GLU A 100 19.30 -23.49 4.00
C GLU A 100 17.87 -23.23 4.49
N ALA A 101 17.42 -24.03 5.46
CA ALA A 101 16.20 -23.74 6.21
C ALA A 101 16.31 -22.33 6.79
N ILE A 102 15.45 -21.42 6.32
CA ILE A 102 15.42 -20.03 6.77
C ILE A 102 15.09 -20.05 8.26
N ARG A 103 16.09 -19.84 9.12
CA ARG A 103 15.82 -19.46 10.51
C ARG A 103 15.35 -18.02 10.49
N GLU A 104 14.07 -17.83 10.18
CA GLU A 104 13.46 -16.51 10.26
C GLU A 104 13.43 -16.04 11.71
N MET A 105 13.98 -14.87 11.95
CA MET A 105 13.91 -14.26 13.28
C MET A 105 12.46 -13.88 13.56
N GLU A 106 11.80 -14.54 14.52
CA GLU A 106 10.41 -14.23 14.88
C GLU A 106 10.22 -12.75 15.27
N THR A 107 9.01 -12.23 15.11
CA THR A 107 8.67 -10.83 15.43
C THR A 107 8.98 -10.43 16.87
N LYS A 108 8.91 -11.38 17.82
CA LYS A 108 9.29 -11.15 19.23
C LYS A 108 10.79 -10.91 19.37
N HIS A 109 11.62 -11.68 18.68
CA HIS A 109 13.07 -11.53 18.68
C HIS A 109 13.51 -10.26 17.94
N LEU A 110 12.80 -9.86 16.88
CA LEU A 110 13.00 -8.54 16.23
C LEU A 110 12.78 -7.39 17.20
N ARG A 111 11.70 -7.44 17.98
CA ARG A 111 11.43 -6.42 19.01
C ARG A 111 12.53 -6.38 20.08
N GLU A 112 12.93 -7.54 20.58
CA GLU A 112 14.00 -7.66 21.59
C GLU A 112 15.34 -7.14 21.06
N HIS A 113 15.66 -7.43 19.81
CA HIS A 113 16.87 -6.96 19.15
C HIS A 113 16.91 -5.43 19.07
N LEU A 114 15.84 -4.81 18.56
CA LEU A 114 15.72 -3.34 18.48
C LEU A 114 15.77 -2.70 19.87
N ALA A 115 15.08 -3.28 20.87
CA ALA A 115 15.13 -2.78 22.25
C ALA A 115 16.54 -2.85 22.87
N THR A 116 17.33 -3.85 22.48
CA THR A 116 18.73 -3.98 22.93
C THR A 116 19.60 -2.88 22.34
N ILE A 117 19.39 -2.55 21.06
CA ILE A 117 20.08 -1.46 20.37
C ILE A 117 19.76 -0.11 21.02
N ASP A 118 18.48 0.16 21.27
CA ASP A 118 18.05 1.36 22.00
C ASP A 118 18.67 1.45 23.39
N SER A 119 18.72 0.32 24.10
CA SER A 119 19.34 0.24 25.42
C SER A 119 20.84 0.55 25.38
N ALA A 120 21.55 0.05 24.36
CA ALA A 120 22.96 0.35 24.17
C ALA A 120 23.20 1.85 23.89
N ALA A 121 22.37 2.46 23.03
CA ALA A 121 22.43 3.90 22.75
C ALA A 121 22.16 4.74 24.03
N MET A 122 21.14 4.38 24.81
CA MET A 122 20.83 5.03 26.08
C MET A 122 21.97 4.90 27.10
N LEU A 123 22.65 3.76 27.17
CA LEU A 123 23.81 3.58 28.05
C LEU A 123 24.96 4.51 27.65
N ALA A 124 25.21 4.65 26.35
CA ALA A 124 26.26 5.53 25.84
C ALA A 124 25.99 7.00 26.17
N GLU A 125 24.73 7.45 26.11
CA GLU A 125 24.32 8.80 26.51
C GLU A 125 24.38 9.03 28.03
N ARG A 126 23.92 8.04 28.81
CA ARG A 126 23.80 8.17 30.26
C ARG A 126 25.14 8.18 30.98
N TYR A 127 26.09 7.38 30.50
CA TYR A 127 27.39 7.18 31.16
C TYR A 127 28.57 7.72 30.34
N GLY A 128 28.33 8.22 29.12
CA GLY A 128 29.37 8.81 28.28
C GLY A 128 29.73 10.23 28.72
N ALA A 129 30.99 10.44 29.11
CA ALA A 129 31.50 11.79 29.40
C ALA A 129 31.60 12.71 28.16
N ASN A 130 31.57 12.12 26.94
CA ASN A 130 31.64 12.85 25.67
C ASN A 130 30.30 12.67 24.92
N PHE A 131 29.52 13.75 24.88
CA PHE A 131 28.21 13.78 24.23
C PHE A 131 28.29 13.56 22.71
N GLU A 132 29.30 14.10 22.04
CA GLU A 132 29.42 13.95 20.59
C GLU A 132 29.71 12.50 20.20
N ARG A 133 30.53 11.80 21.01
CA ARG A 133 30.76 10.37 20.83
C ARG A 133 29.48 9.56 21.05
N ALA A 134 28.67 9.89 22.05
CA ALA A 134 27.39 9.23 22.29
C ALA A 134 26.40 9.48 21.14
N ARG A 135 26.34 10.72 20.63
CA ARG A 135 25.51 11.11 19.48
C ARG A 135 25.87 10.32 18.22
N LEU A 136 27.16 10.26 17.89
CA LEU A 136 27.64 9.50 16.72
C LEU A 136 27.39 7.99 16.88
N PHE A 137 27.55 7.46 18.10
CA PHE A 137 27.25 6.06 18.40
C PHE A 137 25.77 5.73 18.18
N ARG A 138 24.85 6.58 18.68
CA ARG A 138 23.41 6.44 18.43
C ARG A 138 23.10 6.48 16.93
N ALA A 139 23.57 7.50 16.22
CA ALA A 139 23.31 7.65 14.79
C ALA A 139 23.80 6.42 13.99
N GLY A 140 24.98 5.88 14.33
CA GLY A 140 25.47 4.65 13.72
C GLY A 140 24.62 3.41 14.03
N LEU A 141 24.10 3.29 15.26
CA LEU A 141 23.18 2.22 15.64
C LEU A 141 21.83 2.32 14.91
N GLU A 142 21.30 3.53 14.73
CA GLU A 142 20.06 3.78 13.99
C GLU A 142 20.23 3.42 12.50
N ASP A 143 21.34 3.80 11.89
CA ASP A 143 21.66 3.47 10.48
C ASP A 143 21.71 1.96 10.25
N VAL A 144 22.51 1.23 11.04
CA VAL A 144 22.66 -0.23 10.86
C VAL A 144 21.43 -1.04 11.28
N SER A 145 20.56 -0.48 12.13
CA SER A 145 19.33 -1.16 12.58
C SER A 145 18.12 -0.89 11.69
N GLY A 146 18.23 0.03 10.71
CA GLY A 146 17.14 0.41 9.81
C GLY A 146 16.47 -0.78 9.12
N ALA A 147 17.27 -1.70 8.57
CA ALA A 147 16.75 -2.89 7.88
C ALA A 147 15.93 -3.81 8.80
N TYR A 148 16.31 -3.94 10.08
CA TYR A 148 15.56 -4.72 11.06
C TYR A 148 14.28 -4.01 11.49
N ASN A 149 14.29 -2.68 11.56
CA ASN A 149 13.11 -1.87 11.85
C ASN A 149 12.07 -1.98 10.72
N GLU A 150 12.51 -1.88 9.47
CA GLU A 150 11.65 -2.08 8.30
C GLU A 150 11.04 -3.48 8.28
N LEU A 151 11.84 -4.51 8.56
CA LEU A 151 11.36 -5.89 8.67
C LEU A 151 10.32 -6.05 9.79
N TYR A 152 10.54 -5.43 10.95
CA TYR A 152 9.57 -5.44 12.05
C TYR A 152 8.25 -4.75 11.67
N ILE A 153 8.32 -3.57 11.05
CA ILE A 153 7.15 -2.81 10.58
C ILE A 153 6.39 -3.60 9.51
N ARG A 154 7.09 -4.20 8.54
CA ARG A 154 6.50 -5.04 7.50
C ARG A 154 5.73 -6.21 8.10
N ARG A 155 6.30 -6.91 9.08
CA ARG A 155 5.62 -8.03 9.76
C ARG A 155 4.41 -7.59 10.57
N LEU A 156 4.49 -6.41 11.21
CA LEU A 156 3.34 -5.86 11.92
C LEU A 156 2.20 -5.51 10.96
N ARG A 157 2.51 -5.01 9.76
CA ARG A 157 1.54 -4.74 8.69
C ARG A 157 0.92 -6.03 8.15
N GLN A 158 1.74 -7.05 7.88
CA GLN A 158 1.25 -8.36 7.44
C GLN A 158 0.32 -9.02 8.47
N GLY A 159 0.63 -8.90 9.76
CA GLY A 159 -0.26 -9.38 10.83
C GLY A 159 -1.58 -8.61 10.96
N ARG A 160 -1.69 -7.42 10.35
CA ARG A 160 -2.91 -6.58 10.30
C ARG A 160 -3.64 -6.68 8.98
N GLN A 161 -3.01 -7.24 7.95
CA GLN A 161 -3.62 -7.39 6.63
C GLN A 161 -4.72 -8.45 6.75
N LEU A 162 -5.97 -8.00 6.62
CA LEU A 162 -7.10 -8.90 6.53
C LEU A 162 -7.05 -9.61 5.17
N ASP A 163 -7.40 -10.89 5.15
CA ASP A 163 -7.60 -11.60 3.89
C ASP A 163 -8.69 -10.87 3.09
N ILE A 164 -8.55 -10.81 1.76
CA ILE A 164 -9.53 -10.18 0.87
C ILE A 164 -10.93 -10.80 1.08
N THR A 165 -10.95 -12.07 1.52
CA THR A 165 -12.18 -12.81 1.81
C THR A 165 -12.86 -12.42 3.12
N SER A 166 -12.18 -11.69 4.01
CA SER A 166 -12.69 -11.31 5.33
C SER A 166 -13.94 -10.43 5.27
N PHE A 167 -14.14 -9.71 4.17
CA PHE A 167 -15.31 -8.87 3.89
C PHE A 167 -16.52 -9.65 3.37
N PHE A 168 -16.34 -10.89 2.89
CA PHE A 168 -17.44 -11.75 2.42
C PHE A 168 -18.08 -12.58 3.53
N LYS A 169 -17.74 -12.35 4.80
CA LYS A 169 -18.39 -13.03 5.91
C LYS A 169 -19.87 -12.63 5.95
N PRO A 170 -20.80 -13.60 5.88
CA PRO A 170 -22.23 -13.30 5.96
C PRO A 170 -22.52 -12.56 7.27
N SER A 171 -23.18 -11.42 7.17
CA SER A 171 -23.69 -10.73 8.36
C SER A 171 -24.73 -11.64 9.02
N PRO A 172 -24.78 -11.75 10.37
CA PRO A 172 -25.78 -12.57 11.05
C PRO A 172 -27.22 -12.14 10.75
N SER A 173 -27.41 -10.94 10.19
CA SER A 173 -28.71 -10.43 9.78
C SER A 173 -29.28 -11.10 8.53
N THR A 174 -28.49 -11.76 7.67
CA THR A 174 -29.01 -12.45 6.47
C THR A 174 -29.30 -13.92 6.71
N ALA A 175 -28.59 -14.58 7.62
CA ALA A 175 -28.87 -15.97 8.02
C ALA A 175 -30.25 -16.11 8.69
N ALA A 176 -30.64 -15.14 9.51
CA ALA A 176 -31.96 -15.11 10.15
C ALA A 176 -33.12 -14.91 9.15
N VAL A 177 -32.85 -14.28 7.99
CA VAL A 177 -33.85 -14.05 6.94
C VAL A 177 -33.99 -15.27 6.02
N GLU A 178 -32.92 -16.04 5.82
CA GLU A 178 -32.97 -17.32 5.08
C GLU A 178 -33.62 -18.45 5.88
N GLU A 179 -33.33 -18.59 7.18
CA GLU A 179 -34.03 -19.57 8.04
C GLU A 179 -35.53 -19.29 8.18
N ALA A 180 -35.93 -18.01 8.25
CA ALA A 180 -37.33 -17.62 8.30
C ALA A 180 -38.08 -17.87 6.97
N ARG A 181 -37.38 -17.76 5.83
CA ARG A 181 -37.95 -18.07 4.50
C ARG A 181 -38.10 -19.57 4.25
N GLN A 182 -37.19 -20.40 4.78
CA GLN A 182 -37.31 -21.85 4.67
C GLN A 182 -38.40 -22.42 5.60
N SER A 183 -38.58 -21.85 6.79
CA SER A 183 -39.61 -22.30 7.74
C SER A 183 -41.04 -21.92 7.32
N SER A 184 -41.22 -20.85 6.55
CA SER A 184 -42.53 -20.42 6.04
C SER A 184 -43.04 -21.22 4.83
N SER A 185 -42.19 -21.99 4.17
CA SER A 185 -42.57 -22.71 2.94
C SER A 185 -43.11 -24.12 3.19
N THR A 186 -43.04 -24.63 4.43
CA THR A 186 -43.46 -26.00 4.79
C THR A 186 -44.86 -26.09 5.41
N GLU A 187 -45.56 -24.97 5.62
CA GLU A 187 -46.87 -24.93 6.31
C GLU A 187 -48.06 -24.56 5.40
N ALA A 188 -47.87 -24.49 4.08
CA ALA A 188 -48.92 -24.13 3.12
C ALA A 188 -49.43 -25.31 2.26
N ASP A 189 -48.98 -26.54 2.52
CA ASP A 189 -49.44 -27.75 1.84
C ASP A 189 -49.70 -28.86 2.88
N MET A 190 -50.78 -28.69 3.66
CA MET A 190 -51.45 -29.74 4.43
C MET A 190 -52.93 -29.37 4.60
#